data_AF-A0A3M1JR37-F1
#
_entry.id   AF-A0A3M1JR37-F1
#
_cell.length_a   1.000
_cell.length_b   1.000
_cell.length_c   1.000
_cell.angle_alpha   90.00
_cell.angle_beta   90.00
_cell.angle_gamma   90.00
#
_symmetry.space_group_name_H-M   'P 1'
#
loop_
_entity.id
_entity.type
_entity.pdbx_description
1 polymer ?
#
loop_
_entity_poly.entity_id
_entity_poly.type
_entity_poly.pdbx_seq_one_letter_code
_entity_poly.pdbx_strand_id
1 'polypeptide(L)' 'MSKRERPGSYQMMVAADSADQAIDIAAEALPPGAELVDGVAVRTAKKEGDEWQVTIKFKGRRRRIPDPPGLSGSGSE' A
#
# COMPACT_ATOMS: atom_id res chain seq x y z
N MET A 1 -13.22 -17.12 -19.75
CA MET A 1 -11.87 -16.84 -19.21
C MET A 1 -11.99 -15.69 -18.19
N SER A 2 -12.07 -16.01 -16.90
CA SER A 2 -12.23 -15.00 -15.84
C SER A 2 -10.90 -14.28 -15.62
N LYS A 3 -10.84 -12.99 -15.99
CA LYS A 3 -9.73 -12.10 -15.65
C LYS A 3 -9.67 -12.04 -14.12
N ARG A 4 -8.86 -12.91 -13.50
CA ARG A 4 -8.62 -12.91 -12.05
C ARG A 4 -7.96 -11.58 -11.73
N GLU A 5 -8.74 -10.61 -11.29
CA GLU A 5 -8.25 -9.37 -10.70
C GLU A 5 -7.37 -9.80 -9.52
N ARG A 6 -6.04 -9.80 -9.72
CA ARG A 6 -5.11 -10.12 -8.64
C ARG A 6 -5.18 -8.96 -7.65
N PRO A 7 -5.47 -9.21 -6.37
CA PRO A 7 -5.45 -8.15 -5.36
C PRO A 7 -4.07 -7.51 -5.38
N GLY A 8 -4.04 -6.17 -5.44
CA GLY A 8 -2.81 -5.42 -5.29
C GLY A 8 -2.39 -5.44 -3.83
N SER A 9 -1.10 -5.61 -3.56
CA SER A 9 -0.53 -5.41 -2.24
C SER A 9 0.39 -4.19 -2.27
N TYR A 10 0.29 -3.33 -1.26
CA TYR A 10 1.18 -2.19 -1.08
C TYR A 10 1.70 -2.18 0.36
N GLN A 11 2.95 -1.75 0.53
CA GLN A 11 3.61 -1.66 1.81
C GLN A 11 4.18 -0.27 1.98
N MET A 12 3.95 0.35 3.13
CA MET A 12 4.40 1.70 3.46
C MET A 12 4.74 1.83 4.94
N MET A 13 5.48 2.89 5.28
CA MET A 13 5.76 3.31 6.65
C MET A 13 4.78 4.43 7.02
N VAL A 14 4.09 4.29 8.15
CA VAL A 14 3.10 5.25 8.63
C VAL A 14 3.44 5.63 10.07
N ALA A 15 3.58 6.92 10.33
CA ALA A 15 3.65 7.44 11.70
C ALA A 15 2.21 7.52 12.26
N ALA A 16 1.93 6.76 13.31
CA ALA A 16 0.63 6.67 13.93
C ALA A 16 0.76 6.21 15.39
N ASP A 17 -0.12 6.68 16.26
CA ASP A 17 -0.13 6.33 17.69
C ASP A 17 -0.55 4.86 17.92
N SER A 18 -1.13 4.20 16.92
CA SER A 18 -1.66 2.83 17.04
C SER A 18 -1.72 2.09 15.70
N ALA A 19 -1.74 0.77 15.76
CA ALA A 19 -1.84 -0.12 14.60
C ALA A 19 -3.09 0.17 13.74
N ASP A 20 -4.27 0.31 14.38
CA ASP A 20 -5.53 0.60 13.69
C ASP A 20 -5.49 1.95 12.97
N GLN A 21 -4.94 2.99 13.61
CA GLN A 21 -4.78 4.31 13.02
C GLN A 21 -3.81 4.26 11.82
N ALA A 22 -2.74 3.47 11.92
CA ALA A 22 -1.80 3.28 10.82
C ALA A 22 -2.48 2.62 9.60
N ILE A 23 -3.35 1.64 9.83
CA ILE A 23 -4.12 0.97 8.77
C ILE A 23 -5.14 1.94 8.15
N ASP A 24 -5.82 2.75 8.95
CA ASP A 24 -6.79 3.74 8.48
C ASP A 24 -6.12 4.76 7.55
N ILE A 25 -4.99 5.34 7.97
CA ILE A 25 -4.18 6.25 7.14
C ILE A 25 -3.73 5.56 5.83
N ALA A 26 -3.29 4.30 5.92
CA ALA A 26 -2.89 3.55 4.74
C ALA A 26 -4.07 3.24 3.81
N ALA A 27 -5.27 3.05 4.35
CA ALA A 27 -6.50 2.84 3.60
C ALA A 27 -6.96 4.11 2.88
N GLU A 28 -6.78 5.29 3.47
CA GLU A 28 -7.05 6.58 2.82
C GLU A 28 -6.14 6.82 1.60
N ALA A 29 -4.92 6.26 1.61
CA ALA A 29 -4.01 6.31 0.48
C ALA A 29 -4.41 5.37 -0.68
N LEU A 30 -5.48 4.56 -0.53
CA LEU A 30 -5.94 3.69 -1.60
C LEU A 30 -6.49 4.50 -2.78
N PRO A 31 -6.26 4.03 -4.01
CA PRO A 31 -6.78 4.71 -5.18
C PRO A 31 -8.32 4.72 -5.17
N PRO A 32 -8.96 5.75 -5.73
CA PRO A 32 -10.42 5.85 -5.76
C PRO A 32 -11.04 4.65 -6.48
N GLY A 33 -11.97 3.97 -5.81
CA GLY A 33 -12.59 2.74 -6.30
C GLY A 33 -11.78 1.45 -6.02
N ALA A 34 -10.70 1.53 -5.24
CA ALA A 34 -10.12 0.37 -4.57
C ALA A 34 -10.75 0.16 -3.20
N GLU A 35 -10.96 -1.11 -2.88
CA GLU A 35 -11.52 -1.58 -1.62
C GLU A 35 -10.41 -2.30 -0.84
N LEU A 36 -10.23 -1.92 0.43
CA LEU A 36 -9.32 -2.61 1.33
C LEU A 36 -9.83 -4.03 1.57
N VAL A 37 -8.98 -5.02 1.29
CA VAL A 37 -9.27 -6.44 1.52
C VAL A 37 -8.69 -6.90 2.85
N ASP A 38 -7.47 -6.45 3.17
CA ASP A 38 -6.71 -6.88 4.33
C ASP A 38 -5.67 -5.81 4.67
N GLY A 39 -5.42 -5.59 5.96
CA GLY A 39 -4.46 -4.59 6.44
C GLY A 39 -3.72 -5.11 7.66
N VAL A 40 -2.39 -5.09 7.61
CA VAL A 40 -1.54 -5.52 8.73
C VAL A 40 -0.53 -4.43 9.02
N ALA A 41 -0.54 -3.90 10.24
CA ALA A 41 0.45 -2.98 10.75
C ALA A 41 1.42 -3.70 11.70
N VAL A 42 2.72 -3.57 11.43
CA VAL A 42 3.79 -4.12 12.28
C VAL A 42 4.61 -2.96 12.80
N ARG A 43 4.70 -2.82 14.13
CA ARG A 43 5.53 -1.79 14.75
C ARG A 43 6.98 -2.02 14.36
N THR A 44 7.65 -1.01 13.82
CA THR A 44 9.06 -1.15 13.47
C THR A 44 9.91 -0.82 14.69
N ALA A 45 10.94 -1.64 14.95
CA ALA A 45 11.87 -1.39 16.06
C ALA A 45 12.95 -0.36 15.70
N LYS A 46 12.89 0.23 14.50
CA LYS A 46 13.91 1.15 13.99
C LYS A 46 13.45 2.58 14.21
N LYS A 47 13.97 3.17 15.30
CA LYS A 47 13.89 4.56 15.74
C LYS A 47 12.69 4.95 16.59
N GLU A 48 13.03 5.81 17.54
CA GLU A 48 12.19 6.60 18.42
C GLU A 48 11.01 7.21 17.66
N GLY A 49 9.79 6.84 18.06
CA GLY A 49 8.55 7.29 17.44
C GLY A 49 7.68 6.14 16.92
N ASP A 50 6.37 6.34 16.97
CA ASP A 50 5.35 5.36 16.65
C ASP A 50 5.23 5.15 15.13
N GLU A 51 6.30 4.63 14.51
CA GLU A 51 6.35 4.23 13.10
C GLU A 51 5.94 2.76 12.91
N TRP A 52 4.92 2.57 12.08
CA TRP A 52 4.33 1.29 11.75
C TRP A 52 4.57 0.96 10.28
N GLN A 53 5.09 -0.24 10.02
CA GLN A 53 5.15 -0.80 8.68
C GLN A 53 3.79 -1.42 8.37
N VAL A 54 3.02 -0.75 7.52
CA VAL A 54 1.68 -1.17 7.15
C VAL A 54 1.72 -1.86 5.79
N THR A 55 1.13 -3.05 5.72
CA THR A 55 0.95 -3.82 4.49
C THR A 55 -0.54 -3.96 4.25
N ILE A 56 -1.04 -3.35 3.17
CA ILE A 56 -2.44 -3.42 2.76
C ILE A 56 -2.60 -4.23 1.48
N LYS A 57 -3.63 -5.06 1.44
CA LYS A 57 -4.12 -5.70 0.22
C LYS A 57 -5.42 -5.04 -0.16
N PHE A 58 -5.57 -4.71 -1.44
CA PHE A 58 -6.76 -4.08 -1.96
C PHE A 58 -7.21 -4.75 -3.25
N LYS A 59 -8.52 -4.69 -3.50
CA LYS A 59 -9.16 -5.12 -4.74
C LYS A 59 -9.75 -3.91 -5.42
N GLY A 60 -9.55 -3.78 -6.72
CA GLY A 60 -10.07 -2.64 -7.47
C GLY A 60 -9.42 -2.55 -8.82
N ARG A 61 -10.08 -1.84 -9.72
CA ARG A 61 -9.58 -1.64 -11.08
C ARG A 61 -8.31 -0.81 -10.98
N ARG A 62 -7.14 -1.46 -11.06
CA ARG A 62 -5.86 -0.82 -11.37
C ARG A 62 -6.08 -0.06 -12.68
N ARG A 63 -6.55 1.20 -12.62
CA ARG A 63 -6.18 2.17 -13.64
C ARG A 63 -4.66 2.11 -13.63
N ARG A 64 -4.04 1.90 -14.79
CA ARG A 64 -2.61 2.14 -14.96
C ARG A 64 -2.37 3.53 -14.37
N ILE A 65 -1.90 3.59 -13.14
CA ILE A 65 -1.32 4.79 -12.59
C ILE A 65 -0.05 4.91 -13.44
N PRO A 66 0.15 5.98 -14.23
CA PRO A 66 1.44 6.18 -14.86
C PRO A 66 2.47 6.10 -13.74
N ASP A 67 3.51 5.29 -13.94
CA ASP A 67 4.64 5.23 -13.00
C ASP A 67 5.00 6.66 -12.58
N PRO A 68 5.22 6.93 -11.28
CA PRO A 68 5.76 8.21 -10.88
C PRO A 68 7.03 8.45 -11.72
N PRO A 69 7.18 9.64 -12.36
CA PRO A 69 8.33 9.93 -13.20
C PRO A 69 9.59 9.83 -12.33
N GLY A 70 10.28 8.69 -12.39
CA GLY A 70 11.38 8.35 -11.48
C GLY A 70 11.72 6.87 -11.36
N LEU A 71 10.86 5.93 -11.80
CA LEU A 71 11.16 4.49 -11.80
C LEU A 71 11.27 3.85 -13.20
N SER A 72 11.44 4.67 -14.26
CA SER A 72 11.81 4.18 -15.59
C SER A 72 13.33 4.22 -15.78
N GLY A 73 13.97 3.10 -15.48
CA GLY A 73 15.34 2.79 -15.93
C GLY A 73 15.78 1.45 -15.36
N SER A 74 16.20 0.44 -16.11
CA SER A 74 16.40 0.30 -17.55
C SER A 74 16.29 -1.21 -17.82
N GLY A 75 15.27 -1.63 -18.56
CA GLY A 75 15.29 -2.91 -19.24
C GLY A 75 15.86 -2.64 -20.63
N SER A 76 17.19 -2.64 -20.74
CA SER A 76 17.88 -2.63 -22.04
C SER A 76 18.05 -4.06 -22.51
N GLU A 77 17.72 -4.25 -23.78
CA GLU A 77 17.85 -5.46 -24.60
C GLU A 77 19.26 -6.07 -24.60
#